data_AF-A0A5B1B6M1-F1
#
_entry.id   AF-A0A5B1B6M1-F1
#
_cell.length_a   1.000
_cell.length_b   1.000
_cell.length_c   1.000
_cell.angle_alpha   90.00
_cell.angle_beta   90.00
_cell.angle_gamma   90.00
#
_symmetry.space_group_name_H-M   'P 1'
#
loop_
_entity.id
_entity.type
_entity.pdbx_description
1 polymer ?
#
loop_
_entity_poly.entity_id
_entity_poly.type
_entity_poly.pdbx_seq_one_letter_code
_entity_poly.pdbx_strand_id
1 'polypeptide(L)'
;MKRLVFTLCIVMVSKTFCQEIDSLKVIEIPESYSNHTGEPLTVKIDSLYRFKTSDIYLVNKKSFLAIKNVYQTTIEQDKMTKELIKKYTQTLHRNIDLERSLKINFTKSDSLDQIVYEKTQATLNNTQKALDYTINSLEKATNSLELVEKATKRQRRKTVFEKILIGVAGIGAGVLVGISL
;
A
#
# COMPACT_ATOMS: atom_id res chain seq x y z
N MET A 1 45.44 -97.07 -15.40
CA MET A 1 45.88 -96.12 -16.46
C MET A 1 44.71 -95.48 -17.22
N LYS A 2 43.74 -96.23 -17.76
CA LYS A 2 42.61 -95.66 -18.55
C LYS A 2 41.80 -94.55 -17.84
N ARG A 3 41.54 -94.70 -16.52
CA ARG A 3 40.82 -93.68 -15.73
C ARG A 3 41.60 -92.38 -15.52
N LEU A 4 42.94 -92.47 -15.41
CA LEU A 4 43.84 -91.32 -15.25
C LEU A 4 43.97 -90.52 -16.55
N VAL A 5 44.01 -91.23 -17.69
CA VAL A 5 44.02 -90.59 -19.01
C VAL A 5 42.69 -89.86 -19.25
N PHE A 6 41.57 -90.46 -18.84
CA PHE A 6 40.26 -89.86 -19.01
C PHE A 6 40.07 -88.58 -18.18
N THR A 7 40.52 -88.57 -16.92
CA THR A 7 40.49 -87.35 -16.09
C THR A 7 41.44 -86.27 -16.62
N LEU A 8 42.61 -86.64 -17.14
CA LEU A 8 43.53 -85.68 -17.76
C LEU A 8 42.92 -85.04 -19.01
N CYS A 9 42.22 -85.82 -19.84
CA CYS A 9 41.49 -85.30 -21.00
C CYS A 9 40.38 -84.33 -20.60
N ILE A 10 39.59 -84.64 -19.57
CA ILE A 10 38.51 -83.75 -19.11
C ILE A 10 39.07 -82.41 -18.61
N VAL A 11 40.17 -82.43 -17.86
CA VAL A 11 40.81 -81.20 -17.33
C VAL A 11 41.43 -80.38 -18.46
N MET A 12 42.04 -81.00 -19.47
CA MET A 12 42.53 -80.27 -20.64
C MET A 12 41.41 -79.61 -21.44
N VAL A 13 40.31 -80.32 -21.69
CA VAL A 13 39.18 -79.79 -22.46
C VAL A 13 38.50 -78.63 -21.70
N SER A 14 38.37 -78.74 -20.37
CA SER A 14 37.80 -77.63 -19.57
C SER A 14 38.72 -76.40 -19.49
N LYS A 15 40.04 -76.57 -19.61
CA LYS A 15 41.00 -75.47 -19.72
C LYS A 15 40.97 -74.77 -21.08
N THR A 16 40.66 -75.49 -22.18
CA THR A 16 40.57 -74.87 -23.52
C THR A 16 39.25 -74.14 -23.75
N PHE A 17 38.15 -74.55 -23.11
CA PHE A 17 36.86 -73.84 -23.17
C PHE A 17 36.74 -72.70 -22.14
N CYS A 18 37.68 -72.59 -21.20
CA CYS A 18 37.83 -71.44 -20.30
C CYS A 18 38.96 -70.53 -20.80
N GLN A 19 38.94 -70.19 -22.09
CA GLN A 19 39.51 -68.91 -22.49
C GLN A 19 38.50 -67.86 -22.06
N GLU A 20 38.80 -67.15 -20.97
CA GLU A 20 38.25 -65.83 -20.75
C GLU A 20 38.37 -65.10 -22.10
N ILE A 21 37.23 -64.71 -22.67
CA ILE A 21 37.17 -63.78 -23.78
C ILE A 21 38.01 -62.61 -23.29
N ASP A 22 39.21 -62.48 -23.85
CA ASP A 22 40.17 -61.45 -23.48
C ASP A 22 39.45 -60.14 -23.65
N SER A 23 38.92 -59.65 -22.53
CA SER A 23 38.01 -58.52 -22.51
C SER A 23 38.89 -57.30 -22.63
N LEU A 24 39.39 -57.06 -23.86
CA LEU A 24 39.41 -55.71 -24.38
C LEU A 24 38.07 -55.13 -23.94
N LYS A 25 38.09 -54.25 -22.92
CA LYS A 25 36.91 -53.59 -22.38
C LYS A 25 36.38 -52.66 -23.47
N VAL A 26 35.78 -53.25 -24.49
CA VAL A 26 35.21 -52.56 -25.61
C VAL A 26 33.96 -51.90 -25.10
N ILE A 27 33.97 -50.58 -25.06
CA ILE A 27 32.80 -49.80 -24.66
C ILE A 27 31.87 -49.78 -25.87
N GLU A 28 30.76 -50.50 -25.79
CA GLU A 28 29.74 -50.49 -26.83
C GLU A 28 28.84 -49.27 -26.69
N ILE A 29 28.75 -48.47 -27.75
CA ILE A 29 27.78 -47.38 -27.84
C ILE A 29 26.54 -47.91 -28.59
N PRO A 30 25.36 -47.91 -27.95
CA PRO A 30 24.14 -48.43 -28.54
C PRO A 30 23.63 -47.52 -29.66
N GLU A 31 22.82 -48.09 -30.56
CA GLU A 31 22.20 -47.37 -31.67
C GLU A 31 21.31 -46.21 -31.20
N SER A 32 20.68 -46.34 -30.03
CA SER A 32 19.86 -45.30 -29.40
C SER A 32 20.62 -44.00 -29.09
N TYR A 33 21.95 -44.05 -29.05
CA TYR A 33 22.77 -42.87 -28.83
C TYR A 33 22.68 -41.86 -30.00
N SER A 34 22.26 -42.30 -31.19
CA SER A 34 21.98 -41.42 -32.34
C SER A 34 20.96 -40.31 -32.03
N ASN A 35 20.00 -40.59 -31.16
CA ASN A 35 18.95 -39.66 -30.73
C ASN A 35 19.17 -39.14 -29.29
N HIS A 36 20.38 -39.29 -28.75
CA HIS A 36 20.67 -38.85 -27.38
C HIS A 36 20.58 -37.32 -27.27
N THR A 37 19.60 -36.86 -26.51
CA THR A 37 19.46 -35.45 -26.15
C THR A 37 20.16 -35.20 -24.81
N GLY A 38 21.37 -34.64 -24.84
CA GLY A 38 22.10 -34.33 -23.61
C GLY A 38 23.58 -34.06 -23.85
N GLU A 39 24.37 -34.16 -22.77
CA GLU A 39 25.82 -34.01 -22.89
C GLU A 39 26.42 -35.18 -23.67
N PRO A 40 27.36 -34.91 -24.60
CA PRO A 40 28.07 -35.95 -25.32
C PRO A 40 28.86 -36.85 -24.37
N LEU A 41 28.93 -38.13 -24.70
CA LEU A 41 29.75 -39.11 -24.02
C LEU A 41 31.21 -38.64 -24.01
N THR A 42 31.81 -38.58 -22.83
CA THR A 42 33.23 -38.26 -22.69
C THR A 42 34.05 -39.52 -22.98
N VAL A 43 34.85 -39.47 -24.04
CA VAL A 43 35.77 -40.55 -24.40
C VAL A 43 36.96 -40.61 -23.44
N LYS A 44 37.36 -41.83 -23.07
CA LYS A 44 38.54 -42.11 -22.24
C LYS A 44 39.74 -42.37 -23.15
N ILE A 45 40.91 -41.94 -22.71
CA ILE A 45 42.18 -42.23 -23.38
C ILE A 45 42.45 -43.74 -23.26
N ASP A 46 43.01 -44.34 -24.32
CA ASP A 46 43.37 -45.77 -24.39
C ASP A 46 42.20 -46.75 -24.19
N SER A 47 41.00 -46.41 -24.65
CA SER A 47 39.83 -47.29 -24.63
C SER A 47 39.34 -47.60 -26.05
N LEU A 48 38.99 -48.87 -26.31
CA LEU A 48 38.39 -49.29 -27.57
C LEU A 48 36.87 -49.05 -27.53
N TYR A 49 36.33 -48.39 -28.55
CA TYR A 49 34.90 -48.12 -28.67
C TYR A 49 34.33 -48.85 -29.88
N ARG A 50 33.21 -49.55 -29.69
CA ARG A 50 32.42 -50.14 -30.77
C ARG A 50 31.12 -49.37 -30.89
N PHE A 51 30.98 -48.65 -32.00
CA PHE A 51 29.78 -47.88 -32.29
C PHE A 51 28.83 -48.74 -33.10
N LYS A 52 27.58 -48.88 -32.62
CA LYS A 52 26.48 -49.51 -33.38
C LYS A 52 25.64 -48.48 -34.14
N THR A 53 26.17 -47.28 -34.35
CA THR A 53 25.54 -46.17 -35.10
C THR A 53 26.26 -45.97 -36.44
N SER A 54 25.53 -45.54 -37.47
CA SER A 54 26.13 -45.19 -38.77
C SER A 54 26.98 -43.93 -38.71
N ASP A 55 26.53 -42.96 -37.91
CA ASP A 55 27.11 -41.62 -37.86
C ASP A 55 27.67 -41.33 -36.48
N ILE A 56 28.92 -40.85 -36.44
CA ILE A 56 29.65 -40.52 -35.21
C ILE A 56 30.26 -39.14 -35.40
N TYR A 57 29.86 -38.21 -34.53
CA TYR A 57 30.40 -36.85 -34.52
C TYR A 57 31.30 -36.66 -33.31
N LEU A 58 32.55 -36.28 -33.55
CA LEU A 58 33.49 -35.92 -32.51
C LEU A 58 33.38 -34.42 -32.24
N VAL A 59 33.14 -34.07 -30.98
CA VAL A 59 33.07 -32.67 -30.56
C VAL A 59 34.17 -32.40 -29.54
N ASN A 60 34.92 -31.32 -29.76
CA ASN A 60 35.88 -30.86 -28.77
C ASN A 60 35.15 -30.39 -27.51
N LYS A 61 35.55 -30.91 -26.34
CA LYS A 61 34.97 -30.54 -25.05
C LYS A 61 34.95 -29.02 -24.81
N LYS A 62 36.01 -28.30 -25.18
CA LYS A 62 36.08 -26.84 -25.01
C LYS A 62 35.04 -26.13 -25.88
N SER A 63 34.90 -26.55 -27.13
CA SER A 63 33.93 -25.97 -28.07
C SER A 63 32.49 -26.25 -27.63
N PHE A 64 32.20 -27.47 -27.16
CA PHE A 64 30.88 -27.81 -26.63
C PHE A 64 30.50 -26.95 -25.43
N LEU A 65 31.42 -26.82 -24.45
CA LEU A 65 31.17 -26.00 -23.26
C LEU A 65 30.99 -24.52 -23.59
N ALA A 66 31.77 -23.99 -24.54
CA ALA A 66 31.63 -22.62 -25.00
C ALA A 66 30.24 -22.38 -25.63
N ILE A 67 29.82 -23.27 -26.54
CA ILE A 67 28.50 -23.18 -27.18
C ILE A 67 27.38 -23.33 -26.14
N LYS A 68 27.49 -24.29 -25.23
CA LYS A 68 26.52 -24.49 -24.12
C LYS A 68 26.38 -23.22 -23.29
N ASN A 69 27.48 -22.59 -22.90
CA ASN A 69 27.46 -21.35 -22.13
C ASN A 69 26.84 -20.18 -22.91
N VAL A 70 27.13 -20.05 -24.20
CA VAL A 70 26.51 -19.02 -25.06
C VAL A 70 25.00 -19.23 -25.18
N TYR A 71 24.55 -20.47 -25.41
CA TYR A 71 23.13 -20.79 -25.46
C TYR A 71 22.43 -20.50 -24.12
N GLN A 72 23.04 -20.89 -23.01
CA GLN A 72 22.47 -20.70 -21.68
C GLN A 72 22.37 -19.22 -21.30
N THR A 73 23.42 -18.43 -21.59
CA THR A 73 23.41 -16.97 -21.36
C THR A 73 22.42 -16.23 -22.25
N THR A 74 22.23 -16.68 -23.50
CA THR A 74 21.24 -16.09 -24.42
C THR A 74 19.81 -16.38 -23.95
N ILE A 75 19.53 -17.59 -23.45
CA ILE A 75 18.23 -17.96 -22.89
C ILE A 75 17.94 -17.17 -21.60
N GLU A 76 18.96 -16.94 -20.76
CA GLU A 76 18.83 -16.16 -19.53
C GLU A 76 18.59 -14.66 -19.79
N GLN A 77 19.18 -14.09 -20.85
CA GLN A 77 18.93 -12.71 -21.25
C GLN A 77 17.47 -12.45 -21.61
N ASP A 78 16.83 -13.31 -22.41
CA ASP A 78 15.41 -13.15 -22.77
C ASP A 78 14.49 -13.21 -21.54
N LYS A 79 14.82 -14.06 -20.56
CA LYS A 79 14.10 -14.13 -19.28
C LYS A 79 14.27 -12.86 -18.45
N MET A 80 15.50 -12.34 -18.35
CA MET A 80 15.79 -11.11 -17.61
C MET A 80 15.12 -9.89 -18.24
N THR A 81 15.15 -9.76 -19.56
CA THR A 81 14.50 -8.67 -20.29
C THR A 81 12.98 -8.72 -20.13
N LYS A 82 12.37 -9.90 -20.22
CA LYS A 82 10.92 -10.08 -19.96
C LYS A 82 10.54 -9.75 -18.52
N GLU A 83 11.36 -10.14 -17.53
CA GLU A 83 11.10 -9.80 -16.14
C GLU A 83 11.23 -8.30 -15.87
N LEU A 84 12.23 -7.64 -16.48
CA LEU A 84 12.43 -6.20 -16.39
C LEU A 84 11.25 -5.43 -16.97
N ILE A 85 10.79 -5.82 -18.17
CA ILE A 85 9.60 -5.23 -18.81
C ILE A 85 8.36 -5.44 -17.93
N LYS A 86 8.16 -6.64 -17.37
CA LYS A 86 7.04 -6.92 -16.48
C LYS A 86 7.06 -6.05 -15.22
N LYS A 87 8.21 -5.91 -14.57
CA LYS A 87 8.36 -5.04 -13.38
C LYS A 87 8.11 -3.59 -13.74
N TYR A 88 8.67 -3.11 -14.84
CA TYR A 88 8.47 -1.75 -15.32
C TYR A 88 6.98 -1.45 -15.57
N THR A 89 6.28 -2.33 -16.28
CA THR A 89 4.83 -2.20 -16.54
C THR A 89 4.02 -2.23 -15.24
N GLN A 90 4.35 -3.08 -14.28
CA GLN A 90 3.69 -3.11 -12.97
C GLN A 90 3.90 -1.80 -12.18
N THR A 91 5.13 -1.27 -12.18
CA THR A 91 5.43 0.02 -11.53
C THR A 91 4.69 1.17 -12.20
N LEU A 92 4.61 1.17 -13.54
CA LEU A 92 3.89 2.19 -14.29
C LEU A 92 2.39 2.20 -13.94
N HIS A 93 1.75 1.03 -13.92
CA HIS A 93 0.33 0.92 -13.51
C HIS A 93 0.11 1.43 -12.08
N ARG A 94 0.98 1.04 -11.15
CA ARG A 94 0.90 1.52 -9.76
C ARG A 94 1.00 3.04 -9.66
N ASN A 95 1.88 3.66 -10.45
CA ASN A 95 2.02 5.12 -10.44
C ASN A 95 0.77 5.82 -11.00
N ILE A 96 0.17 5.28 -12.07
CA ILE A 96 -1.08 5.80 -12.65
C ILE A 96 -2.23 5.72 -11.62
N ASP A 97 -2.33 4.61 -10.89
CA ASP A 97 -3.37 4.45 -9.87
C ASP A 97 -3.18 5.42 -8.69
N LEU A 98 -1.93 5.67 -8.29
CA LEU A 98 -1.59 6.66 -7.28
C LEU A 98 -1.93 8.08 -7.74
N GLU A 99 -1.58 8.45 -8.97
CA GLU A 99 -1.93 9.75 -9.56
C GLU A 99 -3.45 9.95 -9.61
N ARG A 100 -4.19 8.93 -10.05
CA ARG A 100 -5.65 8.95 -10.08
C ARG A 100 -6.24 9.14 -8.69
N SER A 101 -5.71 8.44 -7.70
CA SER A 101 -6.13 8.55 -6.30
C SER A 101 -5.85 9.93 -5.73
N LEU A 102 -4.66 10.50 -6.02
CA LEU A 102 -4.30 11.87 -5.68
C LEU A 102 -5.26 12.88 -6.28
N LYS A 103 -5.57 12.75 -7.58
CA LYS A 103 -6.52 13.64 -8.26
C LYS A 103 -7.91 13.59 -7.63
N ILE A 104 -8.41 12.40 -7.32
CA ILE A 104 -9.70 12.23 -6.62
C ILE A 104 -9.67 12.88 -5.23
N ASN A 105 -8.58 12.71 -4.49
CA ASN A 105 -8.43 13.30 -3.16
C ASN A 105 -8.34 14.83 -3.23
N PHE A 106 -7.64 15.40 -4.21
CA PHE A 106 -7.61 16.85 -4.43
C PHE A 106 -9.01 17.40 -4.76
N THR A 107 -9.74 16.77 -5.68
CA THR A 107 -11.13 17.19 -5.99
C THR A 107 -12.06 17.10 -4.77
N LYS A 108 -11.89 16.06 -3.94
CA LYS A 108 -12.63 15.96 -2.67
C LYS A 108 -12.21 17.05 -1.67
N SER A 109 -10.93 17.37 -1.57
CA SER A 109 -10.43 18.43 -0.69
C SER A 109 -10.94 19.80 -1.12
N ASP A 110 -10.85 20.14 -2.41
CA ASP A 110 -11.30 21.43 -2.94
C ASP A 110 -12.81 21.66 -2.69
N SER A 111 -13.62 20.61 -2.87
CA SER A 111 -15.05 20.68 -2.56
C SER A 111 -15.33 20.76 -1.05
N LEU A 112 -14.52 20.11 -0.22
CA LEU A 112 -14.62 20.23 1.25
C LEU A 112 -14.27 21.66 1.70
N ASP A 113 -13.22 22.24 1.15
CA ASP A 113 -12.75 23.60 1.46
C ASP A 113 -13.79 24.64 1.07
N GLN A 114 -14.43 24.48 -0.09
CA GLN A 114 -15.54 25.34 -0.50
C GLN A 114 -16.72 25.26 0.47
N ILE A 115 -17.12 24.05 0.89
CA ILE A 115 -18.23 23.85 1.84
C ILE A 115 -17.89 24.45 3.21
N VAL A 116 -16.65 24.30 3.67
CA VAL A 116 -16.18 24.88 4.93
C VAL A 116 -16.18 26.40 4.85
N TYR A 117 -15.73 26.97 3.73
CA TYR A 117 -15.73 28.42 3.50
C TYR A 117 -17.16 28.99 3.50
N GLU A 118 -18.09 28.37 2.76
CA GLU A 118 -19.50 28.78 2.72
C GLU A 118 -20.16 28.69 4.11
N LYS A 119 -19.93 27.60 4.86
CA LYS A 119 -20.42 27.46 6.24
C LYS A 119 -19.81 28.47 7.19
N THR A 120 -18.53 28.78 7.01
CA THR A 120 -17.82 29.75 7.84
C THR A 120 -18.35 31.15 7.55
N GLN A 121 -18.56 31.51 6.28
CA GLN A 121 -19.16 32.78 5.87
C GLN A 121 -20.60 32.92 6.36
N ALA A 122 -21.40 31.86 6.28
CA ALA A 122 -22.78 31.84 6.80
C ALA A 122 -22.81 32.01 8.32
N THR A 123 -21.94 31.30 9.04
CA THR A 123 -21.79 31.43 10.49
C THR A 123 -21.36 32.84 10.86
N LEU A 124 -20.35 33.39 10.19
CA LEU A 124 -19.84 34.74 10.43
C LEU A 124 -20.94 35.81 10.23
N ASN A 125 -21.69 35.72 9.12
CA ASN A 125 -22.81 36.61 8.85
C ASN A 125 -23.91 36.51 9.92
N ASN A 126 -24.22 35.29 10.39
CA ASN A 126 -25.22 35.08 11.43
C ASN A 126 -24.75 35.63 12.78
N THR A 127 -23.47 35.44 13.14
CA THR A 127 -22.88 36.00 14.34
C THR A 127 -22.85 37.52 14.29
N GLN A 128 -22.50 38.12 13.15
CA GLN A 128 -22.52 39.57 12.96
C GLN A 128 -23.95 40.11 13.17
N LYS A 129 -24.96 39.49 12.55
CA LYS A 129 -26.37 39.87 12.77
C LYS A 129 -26.78 39.75 14.23
N ALA A 130 -26.38 38.67 14.92
CA ALA A 130 -26.68 38.48 16.33
C ALA A 130 -26.01 39.53 17.22
N LEU A 131 -24.78 39.93 16.91
CA LEU A 131 -24.08 41.02 17.58
C LEU A 131 -24.77 42.36 17.33
N ASP A 132 -25.17 42.66 16.09
CA ASP A 132 -25.92 43.87 15.75
C ASP A 132 -27.27 43.92 16.50
N TYR A 133 -27.98 42.79 16.61
CA TYR A 133 -29.19 42.70 17.43
C TYR A 133 -28.90 42.94 18.91
N THR A 134 -27.80 42.41 19.42
CA THR A 134 -27.39 42.59 20.81
C THR A 134 -27.04 44.04 21.10
N ILE A 135 -26.28 44.69 20.22
CA ILE A 135 -25.95 46.12 20.30
C ILE A 135 -27.22 46.97 20.28
N ASN A 136 -28.11 46.74 19.32
CA ASN A 136 -29.39 47.47 19.24
C ASN A 136 -30.27 47.26 20.46
N SER A 137 -30.28 46.03 21.01
CA SER A 137 -31.03 45.72 22.22
C SER A 137 -30.44 46.41 23.44
N LEU A 138 -29.11 46.42 23.56
CA LEU A 138 -28.40 47.16 24.61
C LEU A 138 -28.64 48.67 24.50
N GLU A 139 -28.60 49.25 23.31
CA GLU A 139 -28.91 50.66 23.09
C GLU A 139 -30.36 50.99 23.49
N LYS A 140 -31.32 50.16 23.11
CA LYS A 140 -32.72 50.30 23.54
C LYS A 140 -32.87 50.16 25.05
N ALA A 141 -32.15 49.23 25.68
CA ALA A 141 -32.15 49.05 27.12
C ALA A 141 -31.54 50.27 27.84
N THR A 142 -30.43 50.80 27.34
CA THR A 142 -29.80 52.03 27.84
C THR A 142 -30.73 53.24 27.72
N ASN A 143 -31.34 53.44 26.55
CA ASN A 143 -32.31 54.53 26.33
C ASN A 143 -33.54 54.38 27.23
N SER A 144 -34.04 53.14 27.41
CA SER A 144 -35.15 52.86 28.31
C SER A 144 -34.78 53.10 29.77
N LEU A 145 -33.56 52.77 30.17
CA LEU A 145 -33.06 53.00 31.52
C LEU A 145 -32.90 54.50 31.81
N GLU A 146 -32.44 55.30 30.83
CA GLU A 146 -32.40 56.76 30.94
C GLU A 146 -33.82 57.36 31.06
N LEU A 147 -34.77 56.86 30.28
CA LEU A 147 -36.18 57.25 30.39
C LEU A 147 -36.77 56.89 31.75
N VAL A 148 -36.47 55.70 32.26
CA VAL A 148 -36.86 55.25 33.60
C VAL A 148 -36.21 56.12 34.68
N GLU A 149 -34.95 56.51 34.54
CA GLU A 149 -34.29 57.41 35.49
C GLU A 149 -34.95 58.79 35.49
N LYS A 150 -35.25 59.35 34.31
CA LYS A 150 -35.99 60.62 34.16
C LYS A 150 -37.40 60.53 34.75
N ALA A 151 -38.12 59.44 34.50
CA ALA A 151 -39.44 59.20 35.06
C ALA A 151 -39.39 59.02 36.59
N THR A 152 -38.40 58.29 37.10
CA THR A 152 -38.17 58.07 38.54
C THR A 152 -37.83 59.38 39.25
N LYS A 153 -36.99 60.25 38.67
CA LYS A 153 -36.72 61.60 39.21
C LYS A 153 -37.98 62.45 39.25
N ARG A 154 -38.83 62.41 38.20
CA ARG A 154 -40.12 63.11 38.19
C ARG A 154 -41.10 62.56 39.22
N GLN A 155 -41.15 61.24 39.39
CA GLN A 155 -42.03 60.58 40.35
C GLN A 155 -41.59 60.86 41.79
N ARG A 156 -40.29 60.82 42.10
CA ARG A 156 -39.76 61.25 43.41
C ARG A 156 -40.15 62.69 43.73
N ARG A 157 -40.08 63.61 42.76
CA ARG A 157 -40.55 65.00 42.97
C ARG A 157 -42.05 65.05 43.27
N LYS A 158 -42.89 64.31 42.53
CA LYS A 158 -44.33 64.23 42.81
C LYS A 158 -44.62 63.66 44.19
N THR A 159 -43.96 62.58 44.60
CA THR A 159 -44.15 61.98 45.95
C THR A 159 -43.71 62.94 47.06
N VAL A 160 -42.64 63.72 46.85
CA VAL A 160 -42.24 64.77 47.82
C VAL A 160 -43.29 65.88 47.88
N PHE A 161 -43.80 66.33 46.73
CA PHE A 161 -44.90 67.31 46.68
C PHE A 161 -46.18 66.79 47.35
N GLU A 162 -46.57 65.54 47.11
CA GLU A 162 -47.72 64.90 47.78
C GLU A 162 -47.51 64.79 49.29
N LYS A 163 -46.32 64.40 49.75
CA LYS A 163 -46.01 64.36 51.19
C LYS A 163 -46.05 65.74 51.84
N ILE A 164 -45.55 66.78 51.16
CA ILE A 164 -45.64 68.16 51.64
C ILE A 164 -47.11 68.61 51.67
N LEU A 165 -47.88 68.33 50.62
CA LEU A 165 -49.30 68.69 50.54
C LEU A 165 -50.12 68.03 51.66
N ILE A 166 -49.90 66.73 51.91
CA ILE A 166 -50.54 65.99 53.00
C ILE A 166 -50.08 66.53 54.37
N GLY A 167 -48.80 66.87 54.52
CA GLY A 167 -48.28 67.49 55.75
C GLY A 167 -48.93 68.84 56.04
N VAL A 168 -49.05 69.70 55.03
CA VAL A 168 -49.72 71.01 55.14
C VAL A 168 -51.22 70.86 55.38
N ALA A 169 -51.88 69.91 54.70
CA ALA A 169 -53.29 69.61 54.92
C ALA A 169 -53.55 69.03 56.33
N GLY A 170 -52.65 68.19 56.85
CA GLY A 170 -52.72 67.64 58.20
C GLY A 170 -52.51 68.70 59.28
N ILE A 171 -51.60 69.65 59.06
CA ILE A 171 -51.41 70.80 59.97
C ILE A 171 -52.64 71.72 59.93
N GLY A 172 -53.20 72.00 58.75
CA GLY A 172 -54.41 72.81 58.60
C GLY A 172 -55.65 72.20 59.28
N ALA A 173 -55.82 70.88 59.17
CA ALA A 173 -56.87 70.16 59.88
C ALA A 173 -56.64 70.14 61.41
N GLY A 174 -55.39 69.98 61.86
CA GLY A 174 -55.04 70.02 63.28
C GLY A 174 -55.30 71.37 63.94
N VAL A 175 -55.05 72.48 63.23
CA VAL A 175 -55.32 73.83 63.76
C VAL A 175 -56.83 74.11 63.87
N LEU A 176 -57.65 73.61 62.93
CA LEU A 176 -59.11 73.80 63.00
C LEU A 176 -59.77 72.99 64.13
N VAL A 177 -59.29 71.78 64.41
CA VAL A 177 -59.82 70.95 65.51
C VAL A 177 -59.27 71.40 66.87
N GLY A 178 -58.04 71.91 66.93
CA GLY A 178 -57.43 72.38 68.19
C GLY A 178 -57.95 73.71 68.73
N ILE A 179 -58.61 74.53 67.90
CA ILE A 179 -59.27 75.79 68.32
C ILE A 179 -60.73 75.55 68.74
N SER A 180 -61.28 74.36 68.45
CA SER A 180 -62.67 73.99 68.76
C SER A 180 -62.82 73.01 69.94
N LEU A 181 -61.77 72.85 70.76
CA LEU A 181 -61.80 72.13 72.03
C LEU A 181 -61.48 73.06 73.21
#